data_AF-A0A7J8R0M0-F1
#
_entry.id   AF-A0A7J8R0M0-F1
#
_cell.length_a   1.000
_cell.length_b   1.000
_cell.length_c   1.000
_cell.angle_alpha   90.00
_cell.angle_beta   90.00
_cell.angle_gamma   90.00
#
_symmetry.space_group_name_H-M   'P 1'
#
loop_
_entity.id
_entity.type
_entity.pdbx_description
1 polymer ?
#
loop_
_entity_poly.entity_id
_entity_poly.type
_entity_poly.pdbx_seq_one_letter_code
_entity_poly.pdbx_strand_id
1 'polypeptide(L)'
;FTRFKCGGVSVGLSWAHVLGDAFSASNFLNLWGQIMAGKQVPLQPNSPAHNISQFPTSISRKPFSLKKVDPVGDYWLTPNNSKMVTHSFRITAKQLHYYITTYCIHDPNKISDFEIISAMIWQSLSKAREDSGPNIVTICSNNSADKMAMLPSNGMTLSTVEADFCVSKVEIGELAKLIAEKRMDENGLIGELIKGDEVRSDFIVYGANLTFVNLEGMNVYGIEMKGLKPVCVNYMMNGVGEEGTVVVLPSNEKDGGNNGKMVTITLPQHLLLKLNNRLQIDWNIVI
;
A
#
# COMPACT_ATOMS: atom_id res chain seq x y z
N PHE A 1 0.22 -25.30 1.63
CA PHE A 1 -1.20 -24.88 1.51
C PHE A 1 -1.99 -25.47 2.67
N THR A 2 -3.03 -24.79 3.12
CA THR A 2 -3.96 -25.27 4.16
C THR A 2 -5.23 -25.77 3.47
N ARG A 3 -5.70 -26.98 3.80
CA ARG A 3 -6.95 -27.53 3.29
C ARG A 3 -8.06 -27.37 4.32
N PHE A 4 -9.21 -26.87 3.89
CA PHE A 4 -10.40 -26.74 4.72
C PHE A 4 -11.30 -27.98 4.59
N LYS A 5 -12.11 -28.25 5.61
CA LYS A 5 -13.02 -29.42 5.65
C LYS A 5 -14.00 -29.46 4.47
N CYS A 6 -14.39 -28.31 3.92
CA CYS A 6 -15.28 -28.19 2.77
C CYS A 6 -14.56 -28.33 1.40
N GLY A 7 -13.28 -28.68 1.38
CA GLY A 7 -12.49 -28.82 0.14
C GLY A 7 -11.83 -27.53 -0.35
N GLY A 8 -12.10 -26.39 0.30
CA GLY A 8 -11.37 -25.14 0.03
C GLY A 8 -9.88 -25.27 0.33
N VAL A 9 -9.06 -24.45 -0.34
CA VAL A 9 -7.60 -24.40 -0.13
C VAL A 9 -7.16 -22.96 0.04
N SER A 10 -6.28 -22.69 1.01
CA SER A 10 -5.55 -21.44 1.09
C SER A 10 -4.05 -21.64 0.91
N VAL A 11 -3.42 -20.64 0.30
CA VAL A 11 -1.99 -20.54 0.11
C VAL A 11 -1.57 -19.27 0.83
N GLY A 12 -0.68 -19.40 1.81
CA GLY A 12 -0.06 -18.28 2.50
C GLY A 12 1.40 -18.17 2.10
N LEU A 13 1.87 -16.93 1.93
CA LEU A 13 3.27 -16.59 1.77
C LEU A 13 3.63 -15.53 2.82
N SER A 14 4.65 -15.81 3.62
CA SER A 14 5.33 -14.80 4.42
C SER A 14 6.56 -14.37 3.65
N TRP A 15 6.67 -13.06 3.39
CA TRP A 15 7.70 -12.50 2.52
C TRP A 15 8.49 -11.43 3.28
N ALA A 16 9.80 -11.64 3.40
CA ALA A 16 10.69 -10.66 4.01
C ALA A 16 11.02 -9.57 2.97
N HIS A 17 10.76 -8.30 3.30
CA HIS A 17 10.92 -7.17 2.36
C HIS A 17 12.39 -6.97 1.89
N VAL A 18 13.37 -7.50 2.64
CA VAL A 18 14.77 -7.58 2.18
C VAL A 18 14.94 -8.35 0.87
N LEU A 19 14.03 -9.30 0.60
CA LEU A 19 14.03 -10.10 -0.62
C LEU A 19 13.43 -9.34 -1.79
N GLY A 20 12.63 -8.31 -1.56
CA GLY A 20 11.95 -7.53 -2.60
C GLY A 20 10.58 -7.04 -2.13
N ASP A 21 9.97 -6.19 -2.94
CA ASP A 21 8.71 -5.54 -2.59
C ASP A 21 7.49 -6.46 -2.82
N ALA A 22 6.29 -5.91 -2.56
CA ALA A 22 5.04 -6.64 -2.74
C ALA A 22 4.83 -7.12 -4.18
N PHE A 23 5.28 -6.36 -5.19
CA PHE A 23 5.19 -6.75 -6.60
C PHE A 23 6.08 -7.96 -6.87
N SER A 24 7.30 -7.96 -6.34
CA SER A 24 8.21 -9.12 -6.39
C SER A 24 7.61 -10.36 -5.75
N ALA A 25 7.00 -10.22 -4.56
CA ALA A 25 6.33 -11.34 -3.87
C ALA A 25 5.16 -11.92 -4.69
N SER A 26 4.34 -11.07 -5.31
CA SER A 26 3.23 -11.53 -6.17
C SER A 26 3.73 -12.19 -7.45
N ASN A 27 4.77 -11.63 -8.07
CA ASN A 27 5.40 -12.23 -9.25
C ASN A 27 5.98 -13.61 -8.93
N PHE A 28 6.64 -13.75 -7.78
CA PHE A 28 7.12 -15.04 -7.29
C PHE A 28 5.98 -16.07 -7.17
N LEU A 29 4.85 -15.73 -6.56
CA LEU A 29 3.70 -16.64 -6.45
C LEU A 29 3.14 -17.03 -7.82
N ASN A 30 3.06 -16.07 -8.74
CA ASN A 30 2.59 -16.32 -10.10
C ASN A 30 3.51 -17.28 -10.86
N LEU A 31 4.83 -17.06 -10.78
CA LEU A 31 5.84 -17.93 -11.38
C LEU A 31 5.82 -19.33 -10.75
N TRP A 32 5.70 -19.40 -9.42
CA TRP A 32 5.56 -20.67 -8.72
C TRP A 32 4.35 -21.46 -9.23
N GLY A 33 3.19 -20.80 -9.41
CA GLY A 33 2.01 -21.43 -10.03
C GLY A 33 2.27 -21.99 -11.43
N GLN A 34 2.99 -21.24 -12.28
CA GLN A 34 3.35 -21.68 -13.63
C GLN A 34 4.27 -22.91 -13.62
N ILE A 35 5.29 -22.91 -12.76
CA ILE A 35 6.21 -24.05 -12.60
C ILE A 35 5.45 -25.29 -12.13
N MET A 36 4.56 -25.14 -11.14
CA MET A 36 3.72 -26.24 -10.63
C MET A 36 2.75 -26.79 -11.69
N ALA A 37 2.41 -25.98 -12.71
CA ALA A 37 1.62 -26.41 -13.86
C ALA A 37 2.48 -27.04 -14.99
N GLY A 38 3.78 -27.23 -14.78
CA GLY A 38 4.70 -27.80 -15.77
C GLY A 38 5.08 -26.85 -16.90
N LYS A 39 4.79 -25.54 -16.77
CA LYS A 39 5.20 -24.54 -17.76
C LYS A 39 6.70 -24.27 -17.62
N GLN A 40 7.42 -24.22 -18.73
CA GLN A 40 8.80 -23.72 -18.74
C GLN A 40 8.79 -22.21 -18.54
N VAL A 41 9.45 -21.76 -17.49
CA VAL A 41 9.68 -20.35 -17.21
C VAL A 41 11.08 -20.01 -17.69
N PRO A 42 11.28 -19.03 -18.60
CA PRO A 42 12.61 -18.60 -18.99
C PRO A 42 13.30 -17.94 -17.81
N LEU A 43 14.24 -18.63 -17.17
CA LEU A 43 15.15 -18.05 -16.19
C LEU A 43 16.23 -17.28 -16.95
N GLN A 44 15.98 -16.01 -17.28
CA GLN A 44 17.07 -15.14 -17.67
C GLN A 44 17.57 -14.38 -16.43
N PRO A 45 18.84 -14.55 -16.05
CA PRO A 45 19.45 -13.71 -15.03
C PRO A 45 19.63 -12.31 -15.63
N ASN A 46 18.60 -11.47 -15.50
CA ASN A 46 18.80 -10.04 -15.69
C ASN A 46 19.61 -9.58 -14.49
N SER A 47 20.86 -9.17 -14.70
CA SER A 47 21.63 -8.45 -13.69
C SER A 47 20.76 -7.28 -13.22
N PRO A 48 20.53 -7.10 -11.92
CA PRO A 48 19.83 -5.92 -11.45
C PRO A 48 20.71 -4.74 -11.85
N ALA A 49 20.28 -3.98 -12.85
CA ALA A 49 20.82 -2.65 -13.06
C ALA A 49 20.42 -1.89 -11.80
N HIS A 50 21.36 -1.76 -10.85
CA HIS A 50 21.27 -0.76 -9.81
C HIS A 50 21.37 0.61 -10.49
N ASN A 51 20.32 0.99 -11.23
CA ASN A 51 20.08 2.37 -11.58
C ASN A 51 19.64 3.03 -10.30
N ILE A 52 20.63 3.32 -9.44
CA ILE A 52 20.49 4.36 -8.44
C ILE A 52 20.23 5.61 -9.28
N SER A 53 18.96 5.95 -9.45
CA SER A 53 18.56 7.22 -10.02
C SER A 53 19.38 8.29 -9.30
N GLN A 54 20.20 9.02 -10.06
CA GLN A 54 20.92 10.17 -9.55
C GLN A 54 19.88 11.26 -9.33
N PHE A 55 19.26 11.23 -8.15
CA PHE A 55 18.34 12.28 -7.75
C PHE A 55 19.14 13.56 -7.47
N PRO A 56 18.60 14.75 -7.79
CA PRO A 56 19.29 16.01 -7.52
C PRO A 56 19.57 16.15 -6.02
N THR A 57 20.85 16.19 -5.69
CA THR A 57 21.37 16.47 -4.35
C THR A 57 21.16 17.94 -4.03
N SER A 58 20.09 18.32 -3.31
CA SER A 58 20.01 19.69 -2.78
C SER A 58 19.12 19.92 -1.55
N ILE A 59 18.55 18.89 -0.92
CA ILE A 59 17.68 19.12 0.24
C ILE A 59 18.22 18.43 1.49
N SER A 60 18.80 19.22 2.39
CA SER A 60 19.16 18.83 3.77
C SER A 60 17.90 18.67 4.64
N ARG A 61 16.98 17.79 4.24
CA ARG A 61 15.77 17.45 5.01
C ARG A 61 15.70 15.94 5.15
N LYS A 62 15.42 15.47 6.38
CA LYS A 62 15.16 14.04 6.62
C LYS A 62 13.86 13.63 5.92
N PRO A 63 13.79 12.44 5.31
CA PRO A 63 12.56 11.95 4.67
C PRO A 63 11.44 11.74 5.71
N PHE A 64 10.19 12.08 5.36
CA PHE A 64 9.02 11.83 6.25
C PHE A 64 8.52 10.39 6.16
N SER A 65 8.82 9.70 5.06
CA SER A 65 8.47 8.31 4.84
C SER A 65 9.29 7.31 5.67
N LEU A 66 10.29 7.78 6.42
CA LEU A 66 11.10 6.96 7.33
C LEU A 66 11.03 7.47 8.76
N LYS A 67 10.92 6.53 9.70
CA LYS A 67 11.09 6.79 11.12
C LYS A 67 12.16 5.86 11.67
N LYS A 68 13.19 6.46 12.26
CA LYS A 68 14.22 5.72 12.99
C LYS A 68 13.59 5.08 14.23
N VAL A 69 13.93 3.82 14.48
CA VAL A 69 13.45 3.05 15.63
C VAL A 69 14.62 2.46 16.40
N ASP A 70 14.34 2.01 17.62
CA ASP A 70 15.29 1.21 18.37
C ASP A 70 15.59 -0.10 17.64
N PRO A 71 16.77 -0.70 17.84
CA PRO A 71 17.15 -1.93 17.16
C PRO A 71 16.08 -3.02 17.30
N VAL A 72 15.57 -3.51 16.17
CA VAL A 72 14.45 -4.47 16.12
C VAL A 72 14.91 -5.94 16.25
N GLY A 73 16.23 -6.15 16.31
CA GLY A 73 16.86 -7.46 16.43
C GLY A 73 16.51 -8.39 15.27
N ASP A 74 16.51 -9.71 15.50
CA ASP A 74 16.28 -10.70 14.44
C ASP A 74 14.79 -10.89 14.09
N TYR A 75 13.87 -10.34 14.88
CA TYR A 75 12.43 -10.54 14.70
C TYR A 75 11.78 -9.50 13.80
N TRP A 76 12.47 -8.37 13.56
CA TRP A 76 12.01 -7.28 12.68
C TRP A 76 10.61 -6.78 13.05
N LEU A 77 10.32 -6.77 14.35
CA LEU A 77 9.07 -6.29 14.92
C LEU A 77 9.33 -4.93 15.56
N THR A 78 8.64 -3.92 15.05
CA THR A 78 8.62 -2.59 15.65
C THR A 78 7.93 -2.66 17.01
N PRO A 79 8.57 -2.21 18.10
CA PRO A 79 7.87 -2.03 19.37
C PRO A 79 6.88 -0.87 19.20
N ASN A 80 5.59 -1.20 19.17
CA ASN A 80 4.52 -0.22 19.23
C ASN A 80 4.04 -0.11 20.68
N ASN A 81 3.75 1.11 21.12
CA ASN A 81 3.13 1.34 22.43
C ASN A 81 1.62 1.04 22.38
N SER A 82 1.06 0.96 21.18
CA SER A 82 -0.34 0.66 20.92
C SER A 82 -0.55 -0.73 20.33
N LYS A 83 -1.66 -1.37 20.72
CA LYS A 83 -2.14 -2.59 20.06
C LYS A 83 -2.64 -2.25 18.65
N MET A 84 -1.88 -2.70 17.66
CA MET A 84 -2.24 -2.58 16.24
C MET A 84 -3.22 -3.68 15.85
N VAL A 85 -4.21 -3.32 15.05
CA VAL A 85 -5.23 -4.23 14.52
C VAL A 85 -5.43 -3.96 13.05
N THR A 86 -5.77 -5.00 12.30
CA THR A 86 -5.96 -4.96 10.86
C THR A 86 -7.39 -5.30 10.50
N HIS A 87 -8.00 -4.52 9.62
CA HIS A 87 -9.31 -4.81 9.05
C HIS A 87 -9.30 -4.67 7.54
N SER A 88 -10.01 -5.55 6.86
CA SER A 88 -10.11 -5.57 5.40
C SER A 88 -11.56 -5.50 4.97
N PHE A 89 -11.87 -4.63 4.01
CA PHE A 89 -13.19 -4.51 3.41
C PHE A 89 -13.08 -4.31 1.90
N ARG A 90 -14.18 -4.56 1.19
CA ARG A 90 -14.25 -4.39 -0.26
C ARG A 90 -15.02 -3.13 -0.61
N ILE A 91 -14.54 -2.42 -1.61
CA ILE A 91 -15.28 -1.35 -2.28
C ILE A 91 -15.56 -1.84 -3.71
N THR A 92 -16.83 -1.84 -4.09
CA THR A 92 -17.24 -2.28 -5.42
C THR A 92 -16.92 -1.23 -6.49
N ALA A 93 -16.75 -1.66 -7.73
CA ALA A 93 -16.59 -0.79 -8.90
C ALA A 93 -17.75 0.20 -9.03
N LYS A 94 -18.98 -0.21 -8.67
CA LYS A 94 -20.16 0.67 -8.64
C LYS A 94 -20.02 1.77 -7.59
N GLN A 95 -19.57 1.45 -6.39
CA GLN A 95 -19.31 2.44 -5.34
C GLN A 95 -18.19 3.40 -5.74
N LEU A 96 -17.10 2.89 -6.32
CA LEU A 96 -15.99 3.72 -6.79
C LEU A 96 -16.43 4.70 -7.88
N HIS A 97 -17.15 4.20 -8.88
CA HIS A 97 -17.72 5.04 -9.93
C HIS A 97 -18.63 6.13 -9.36
N TYR A 98 -19.49 5.77 -8.39
CA TYR A 98 -20.33 6.73 -7.69
C TYR A 98 -19.50 7.80 -6.95
N TYR A 99 -18.46 7.42 -6.21
CA TYR A 99 -17.62 8.38 -5.49
C TYR A 99 -16.88 9.33 -6.44
N ILE A 100 -16.27 8.80 -7.51
CA ILE A 100 -15.55 9.62 -8.49
C ILE A 100 -16.50 10.61 -9.18
N THR A 101 -17.67 10.14 -9.64
CA THR A 101 -18.63 10.99 -10.35
C THR A 101 -19.28 12.04 -9.42
N THR A 102 -19.45 11.73 -8.15
CA THR A 102 -20.06 12.64 -7.17
C THR A 102 -19.07 13.69 -6.67
N TYR A 103 -17.82 13.31 -6.39
CA TYR A 103 -16.86 14.15 -5.67
C TYR A 103 -15.72 14.70 -6.53
N CYS A 104 -15.48 14.14 -7.72
CA CYS A 104 -14.39 14.55 -8.62
C CYS A 104 -14.92 15.14 -9.94
N ILE A 105 -16.01 15.92 -9.89
CA ILE A 105 -16.77 16.42 -11.05
C ILE A 105 -15.89 17.16 -12.07
N HIS A 106 -14.91 17.93 -11.59
CA HIS A 106 -14.09 18.79 -12.44
C HIS A 106 -12.99 18.03 -13.23
N ASP A 107 -12.57 16.85 -12.75
CA ASP A 107 -11.47 16.08 -13.35
C ASP A 107 -11.64 14.55 -13.16
N PRO A 108 -12.81 13.95 -13.48
CA PRO A 108 -13.11 12.55 -13.10
C PRO A 108 -12.20 11.52 -13.78
N ASN A 109 -11.61 11.86 -14.93
CA ASN A 109 -10.70 10.98 -15.67
C ASN A 109 -9.25 11.05 -15.19
N LYS A 110 -8.91 11.98 -14.28
CA LYS A 110 -7.56 12.15 -13.74
C LYS A 110 -7.37 11.53 -12.37
N ILE A 111 -8.47 11.22 -11.68
CA ILE A 111 -8.46 10.63 -10.34
C ILE A 111 -8.69 9.13 -10.47
N SER A 112 -7.74 8.34 -10.00
CA SER A 112 -7.85 6.89 -9.90
C SER A 112 -8.61 6.46 -8.64
N ASP A 113 -9.02 5.19 -8.62
CA ASP A 113 -9.63 4.54 -7.47
C ASP A 113 -8.73 4.68 -6.21
N PHE A 114 -7.41 4.55 -6.35
CA PHE A 114 -6.49 4.72 -5.22
C PHE A 114 -6.54 6.13 -4.63
N GLU A 115 -6.56 7.18 -5.45
CA GLU A 115 -6.57 8.55 -4.95
C GLU A 115 -7.87 8.89 -4.22
N ILE A 116 -9.03 8.48 -4.77
CA ILE A 116 -10.32 8.74 -4.11
C ILE A 116 -10.44 7.96 -2.79
N ILE A 117 -10.03 6.68 -2.77
CA ILE A 117 -10.01 5.87 -1.54
C ILE A 117 -9.08 6.50 -0.49
N SER A 118 -7.89 6.93 -0.90
CA SER A 118 -6.91 7.52 0.00
C SER A 118 -7.41 8.85 0.57
N ALA A 119 -8.03 9.70 -0.25
CA ALA A 119 -8.62 10.97 0.19
C ALA A 119 -9.75 10.75 1.21
N MET A 120 -10.67 9.83 0.92
CA MET A 120 -11.78 9.49 1.84
C MET A 120 -11.25 9.00 3.19
N ILE A 121 -10.28 8.10 3.20
CA ILE A 121 -9.73 7.54 4.44
C ILE A 121 -8.90 8.57 5.19
N TRP A 122 -8.07 9.37 4.50
CA TRP A 122 -7.27 10.43 5.14
C TRP A 122 -8.17 11.47 5.81
N GLN A 123 -9.21 11.92 5.11
CA GLN A 123 -10.19 12.85 5.67
C GLN A 123 -10.96 12.23 6.85
N SER A 124 -11.48 11.01 6.70
CA SER A 124 -12.21 10.34 7.77
C SER A 124 -11.34 10.11 9.01
N LEU A 125 -10.04 9.80 8.84
CA LEU A 125 -9.08 9.72 9.94
C LEU A 125 -8.84 11.07 10.59
N SER A 126 -8.66 12.13 9.79
CA SER A 126 -8.50 13.50 10.29
C SER A 126 -9.72 13.96 11.11
N LYS A 127 -10.94 13.57 10.70
CA LYS A 127 -12.18 13.81 11.45
C LYS A 127 -12.35 12.92 12.70
N ALA A 128 -11.73 11.73 12.71
CA ALA A 128 -11.84 10.76 13.79
C ALA A 128 -10.83 11.00 14.92
N ARG A 129 -9.68 11.61 14.60
CA ARG A 129 -8.63 11.96 15.54
C ARG A 129 -8.93 13.29 16.25
N GLU A 130 -8.51 13.39 17.51
CA GLU A 130 -8.64 14.61 18.31
C GLU A 130 -7.61 15.68 17.93
N ASP A 131 -6.44 15.25 17.48
CA ASP A 131 -5.34 16.11 17.01
C ASP A 131 -5.43 16.48 15.52
N SER A 132 -6.55 16.14 14.85
CA SER A 132 -6.76 16.27 13.40
C SER A 132 -5.86 15.40 12.52
N GLY A 133 -4.99 14.57 13.08
CA GLY A 133 -4.09 13.68 12.34
C GLY A 133 -2.99 14.40 11.56
N PRO A 134 -2.22 13.66 10.73
CA PRO A 134 -1.08 14.22 10.04
C PRO A 134 -1.51 15.03 8.81
N ASN A 135 -0.85 16.18 8.61
CA ASN A 135 -0.97 16.99 7.39
C ASN A 135 -0.09 16.48 6.24
N ILE A 136 0.87 15.61 6.54
CA ILE A 136 1.72 14.96 5.54
C ILE A 136 1.36 13.48 5.55
N VAL A 137 1.25 12.84 4.40
CA VAL A 137 1.08 11.38 4.30
C VAL A 137 2.13 10.78 3.37
N THR A 138 2.42 9.50 3.55
CA THR A 138 3.34 8.75 2.69
C THR A 138 2.54 7.93 1.69
N ILE A 139 2.95 7.96 0.43
CA ILE A 139 2.40 7.14 -0.66
C ILE A 139 3.49 6.18 -1.12
N CYS A 140 3.22 4.89 -1.06
CA CYS A 140 4.06 3.86 -1.67
C CYS A 140 3.38 3.40 -2.97
N SER A 141 4.05 3.55 -4.11
CA SER A 141 3.50 3.14 -5.40
C SER A 141 4.51 2.37 -6.23
N ASN A 142 4.02 1.58 -7.19
CA ASN A 142 4.90 0.89 -8.12
C ASN A 142 5.73 1.89 -8.94
N ASN A 143 7.02 1.64 -9.07
CA ASN A 143 7.83 2.34 -10.05
C ASN A 143 7.72 1.60 -11.39
N SER A 144 6.95 2.17 -12.32
CA SER A 144 6.76 1.58 -13.65
C SER A 144 8.04 1.49 -14.50
N ALA A 145 9.14 2.09 -14.05
CA ALA A 145 10.44 1.99 -14.72
C ALA A 145 11.12 0.62 -14.53
N ASP A 146 10.76 -0.13 -13.48
CA ASP A 146 11.32 -1.46 -13.20
C ASP A 146 10.53 -2.55 -13.96
N LYS A 147 10.46 -2.39 -15.29
CA LYS A 147 9.87 -3.40 -16.15
C LYS A 147 10.83 -4.57 -16.26
N MET A 148 10.40 -5.71 -15.73
CA MET A 148 10.87 -7.05 -16.12
C MET A 148 12.24 -7.45 -15.55
N ALA A 149 12.53 -7.09 -14.30
CA ALA A 149 13.53 -7.85 -13.54
C ALA A 149 12.91 -9.19 -13.12
N MET A 150 13.51 -10.30 -13.55
CA MET A 150 13.17 -11.65 -13.06
C MET A 150 13.60 -11.86 -11.61
N LEU A 151 14.62 -11.11 -11.16
CA LEU A 151 15.07 -11.10 -9.78
C LEU A 151 14.16 -10.19 -8.95
N PRO A 152 13.72 -10.66 -7.77
CA PRO A 152 13.07 -9.80 -6.80
C PRO A 152 13.90 -8.54 -6.50
N SER A 153 13.24 -7.38 -6.53
CA SER A 153 13.84 -6.09 -6.21
C SER A 153 12.91 -5.27 -5.34
N ASN A 154 13.47 -4.24 -4.69
CA ASN A 154 12.70 -3.19 -4.03
C ASN A 154 12.64 -1.99 -4.97
N GLY A 155 11.61 -1.95 -5.80
CA GLY A 155 11.45 -0.95 -6.85
C GLY A 155 10.45 0.15 -6.49
N MET A 156 9.64 -0.01 -5.43
CA MET A 156 8.59 0.94 -5.09
C MET A 156 9.12 2.37 -4.88
N THR A 157 8.36 3.35 -5.37
CA THR A 157 8.56 4.77 -5.10
C THR A 157 7.87 5.12 -3.79
N LEU A 158 8.62 5.73 -2.87
CA LEU A 158 8.12 6.34 -1.65
C LEU A 158 8.01 7.84 -1.89
N SER A 159 6.80 8.36 -1.84
CA SER A 159 6.52 9.78 -1.99
C SER A 159 5.79 10.32 -0.78
N THR A 160 5.81 11.63 -0.61
CA THR A 160 5.01 12.33 0.38
C THR A 160 4.03 13.29 -0.27
N VAL A 161 2.92 13.53 0.40
CA VAL A 161 1.92 14.53 0.03
C VAL A 161 1.65 15.37 1.26
N GLU A 162 1.81 16.68 1.15
CA GLU A 162 1.58 17.64 2.22
C GLU A 162 0.33 18.48 1.90
N ALA A 163 -0.60 18.53 2.85
CA ALA A 163 -1.77 19.40 2.81
C ALA A 163 -1.45 20.69 3.60
N ASP A 164 -1.56 21.83 2.92
CA ASP A 164 -1.44 23.17 3.51
C ASP A 164 -2.79 23.70 4.07
N PHE A 165 -3.82 22.85 4.05
CA PHE A 165 -5.17 23.13 4.52
C PHE A 165 -5.65 22.09 5.54
N CYS A 166 -6.82 22.36 6.14
CA CYS A 166 -7.43 21.46 7.11
C CYS A 166 -8.07 20.24 6.42
N VAL A 167 -7.38 19.09 6.47
CA VAL A 167 -7.79 17.83 5.82
C VAL A 167 -9.20 17.37 6.23
N SER A 168 -9.63 17.63 7.46
CA SER A 168 -10.97 17.27 7.94
C SER A 168 -12.11 18.08 7.32
N LYS A 169 -11.82 19.22 6.67
CA LYS A 169 -12.81 20.18 6.15
C LYS A 169 -12.77 20.40 4.64
N VAL A 170 -11.68 20.01 3.99
CA VAL A 170 -11.51 20.16 2.53
C VAL A 170 -12.53 19.33 1.74
N GLU A 171 -12.83 19.72 0.50
CA GLU A 171 -13.61 18.88 -0.39
C GLU A 171 -12.82 17.63 -0.81
N ILE A 172 -13.50 16.49 -0.93
CA ILE A 172 -12.85 15.21 -1.28
C ILE A 172 -12.18 15.28 -2.65
N GLY A 173 -12.80 15.93 -3.63
CA GLY A 173 -12.22 16.10 -4.96
C GLY A 173 -10.90 16.85 -4.95
N GLU A 174 -10.81 17.91 -4.14
CA GLU A 174 -9.58 18.69 -3.95
C GLU A 174 -8.49 17.86 -3.25
N LEU A 175 -8.85 17.09 -2.22
CA LEU A 175 -7.92 16.21 -1.52
C LEU A 175 -7.41 15.09 -2.42
N ALA A 176 -8.28 14.46 -3.22
CA ALA A 176 -7.89 13.42 -4.18
C ALA A 176 -6.95 14.00 -5.25
N LYS A 177 -7.24 15.22 -5.73
CA LYS A 177 -6.38 15.94 -6.68
C LYS A 177 -5.01 16.28 -6.08
N LEU A 178 -4.97 16.71 -4.82
CA LEU A 178 -3.71 16.92 -4.10
C LEU A 178 -2.87 15.63 -4.10
N ILE A 179 -3.48 14.48 -3.77
CA ILE A 179 -2.80 13.18 -3.75
C ILE A 179 -2.31 12.77 -5.15
N ALA A 180 -3.05 13.11 -6.20
CA ALA A 180 -2.67 12.78 -7.58
C ALA A 180 -1.50 13.65 -8.10
N GLU A 181 -1.52 14.95 -7.81
CA GLU A 181 -0.68 15.94 -8.50
C GLU A 181 0.52 16.43 -7.67
N LYS A 182 0.48 16.34 -6.34
CA LYS A 182 1.47 16.95 -5.44
C LYS A 182 2.33 15.94 -4.68
N ARG A 183 2.65 14.81 -5.32
CA ARG A 183 3.58 13.81 -4.76
C ARG A 183 5.01 14.30 -4.88
N MET A 184 5.75 14.22 -3.78
CA MET A 184 7.18 14.51 -3.73
C MET A 184 7.95 13.21 -3.50
N ASP A 185 8.78 12.79 -4.45
CA ASP A 185 9.60 11.58 -4.35
C ASP A 185 10.70 11.75 -3.28
N GLU A 186 10.78 10.82 -2.33
CA GLU A 186 11.78 10.79 -1.27
C GLU A 186 12.86 9.71 -1.46
N ASN A 187 12.81 8.88 -2.52
CA ASN A 187 13.75 7.77 -2.75
C ASN A 187 15.21 8.26 -2.79
N GLY A 188 15.47 9.45 -3.34
CA GLY A 188 16.78 10.08 -3.32
C GLY A 188 17.27 10.41 -1.91
N LEU A 189 16.42 11.06 -1.11
CA LEU A 189 16.71 11.42 0.28
C LEU A 189 16.94 10.18 1.15
N ILE A 190 16.13 9.14 0.95
CA ILE A 190 16.29 7.84 1.61
C ILE A 190 17.65 7.22 1.24
N GLY A 191 18.00 7.22 -0.05
CA GLY A 191 19.26 6.69 -0.52
C GLY A 191 20.48 7.42 0.05
N GLU A 192 20.41 8.73 0.24
CA GLU A 192 21.45 9.52 0.90
C GLU A 192 21.53 9.23 2.40
N LEU A 193 20.38 9.17 3.10
CA LEU A 193 20.30 8.87 4.53
C LEU A 193 20.94 7.52 4.87
N ILE A 194 20.64 6.49 4.06
CA ILE A 194 21.15 5.12 4.27
C ILE A 194 22.65 5.01 3.96
N LYS A 195 23.20 5.88 3.10
CA LYS A 195 24.65 5.90 2.80
C LYS A 195 25.49 6.67 3.82
N GLY A 196 24.86 7.52 4.63
CA GLY A 196 25.52 8.35 5.64
C GLY A 196 25.82 7.62 6.96
N ASP A 197 25.87 8.36 8.06
CA ASP A 197 26.22 7.80 9.39
C ASP A 197 25.14 6.89 9.98
N GLU A 198 23.94 6.85 9.38
CA GLU A 198 22.81 6.04 9.87
C GLU A 198 22.75 4.63 9.24
N VAL A 199 23.80 4.16 8.54
CA VAL A 199 23.89 2.81 7.91
C VAL A 199 23.50 1.64 8.84
N ARG A 200 23.76 1.77 10.16
CA ARG A 200 23.48 0.74 11.17
C ARG A 200 22.20 0.99 11.98
N SER A 201 21.41 1.98 11.60
CA SER A 201 20.15 2.30 12.28
C SER A 201 19.01 1.50 11.66
N ASP A 202 18.06 1.12 12.50
CA ASP A 202 16.83 0.48 12.05
C ASP A 202 15.76 1.55 11.78
N PHE A 203 15.00 1.34 10.70
CA PHE A 203 13.95 2.24 10.26
C PHE A 203 12.69 1.47 9.95
N ILE A 204 11.56 2.15 10.14
CA ILE A 204 10.27 1.71 9.63
C ILE A 204 9.84 2.64 8.50
N VAL A 205 9.12 2.05 7.53
CA VAL A 205 8.44 2.77 6.44
C VAL A 205 6.94 2.78 6.70
N TYR A 206 6.34 1.59 6.76
CA TYR A 206 4.91 1.43 6.96
C TYR A 206 4.49 1.91 8.35
N GLY A 207 3.75 3.02 8.42
CA GLY A 207 3.33 3.63 9.68
C GLY A 207 4.42 4.47 10.36
N ALA A 208 5.52 4.81 9.66
CA ALA A 208 6.39 5.92 10.04
C ALA A 208 5.61 7.25 10.06
N ASN A 209 4.79 7.38 9.03
CA ASN A 209 3.71 8.34 8.87
C ASN A 209 2.46 7.58 8.40
N LEU A 210 1.29 8.21 8.33
CA LEU A 210 0.11 7.57 7.76
C LEU A 210 0.42 7.21 6.30
N THR A 211 0.49 5.91 6.03
CA THR A 211 1.05 5.39 4.77
C THR A 211 -0.03 4.74 3.91
N PHE A 212 -0.20 5.22 2.69
CA PHE A 212 -1.07 4.61 1.68
C PHE A 212 -0.23 3.81 0.68
N VAL A 213 -0.53 2.53 0.53
CA VAL A 213 0.21 1.61 -0.34
C VAL A 213 -0.66 1.26 -1.54
N ASN A 214 -0.29 1.78 -2.71
CA ASN A 214 -0.93 1.49 -3.98
C ASN A 214 -0.37 0.19 -4.57
N LEU A 215 -1.16 -0.87 -4.49
CA LEU A 215 -0.86 -2.19 -5.06
C LEU A 215 -1.83 -2.55 -6.20
N GLU A 216 -2.55 -1.58 -6.77
CA GLU A 216 -3.58 -1.82 -7.79
C GLU A 216 -3.03 -2.44 -9.08
N GLY A 217 -1.78 -2.11 -9.43
CA GLY A 217 -1.10 -2.67 -10.60
C GLY A 217 -0.60 -4.11 -10.44
N MET A 218 -0.81 -4.74 -9.28
CA MET A 218 -0.33 -6.10 -9.02
C MET A 218 -1.24 -7.16 -9.63
N ASN A 219 -0.65 -8.17 -10.27
CA ASN A 219 -1.39 -9.35 -10.72
C ASN A 219 -1.59 -10.36 -9.57
N VAL A 220 -2.40 -9.98 -8.58
CA VAL A 220 -2.59 -10.78 -7.35
C VAL A 220 -3.43 -12.06 -7.55
N TYR A 221 -4.21 -12.11 -8.63
CA TYR A 221 -5.01 -13.28 -9.04
C TYR A 221 -4.35 -14.10 -10.16
N GLY A 222 -3.07 -13.83 -10.45
CA GLY A 222 -2.34 -14.46 -11.55
C GLY A 222 -1.96 -15.91 -11.29
N ILE A 223 -1.85 -16.32 -10.02
CA ILE A 223 -1.52 -17.68 -9.65
C ILE A 223 -2.64 -18.62 -10.07
N GLU A 224 -2.28 -19.71 -10.72
CA GLU A 224 -3.22 -20.74 -11.18
C GLU A 224 -2.77 -22.09 -10.64
N MET A 225 -3.69 -22.79 -9.98
CA MET A 225 -3.45 -24.14 -9.47
C MET A 225 -4.46 -25.09 -10.09
N LYS A 226 -3.99 -26.01 -10.93
CA LYS A 226 -4.85 -26.98 -11.64
C LYS A 226 -6.00 -26.31 -12.43
N GLY A 227 -5.75 -25.19 -13.12
CA GLY A 227 -6.79 -24.47 -13.84
C GLY A 227 -7.59 -23.47 -13.00
N LEU A 228 -7.41 -23.43 -11.68
CA LEU A 228 -8.20 -22.61 -10.77
C LEU A 228 -7.43 -21.39 -10.29
N LYS A 229 -8.12 -20.24 -10.30
CA LYS A 229 -7.61 -18.96 -9.76
C LYS A 229 -8.11 -18.72 -8.33
N PRO A 230 -7.44 -17.86 -7.55
CA PRO A 230 -7.92 -17.49 -6.23
C PRO A 230 -9.31 -16.84 -6.28
N VAL A 231 -10.18 -17.24 -5.36
CA VAL A 231 -11.49 -16.58 -5.15
C VAL A 231 -11.37 -15.34 -4.27
N CYS A 232 -10.30 -15.26 -3.48
CA CYS A 232 -10.03 -14.18 -2.54
C CYS A 232 -8.52 -14.04 -2.38
N VAL A 233 -8.04 -12.81 -2.31
CA VAL A 233 -6.64 -12.49 -2.02
C VAL A 233 -6.62 -11.40 -0.96
N ASN A 234 -5.66 -11.52 -0.03
CA ASN A 234 -5.42 -10.53 1.00
C ASN A 234 -3.90 -10.35 1.17
N TYR A 235 -3.45 -9.11 1.32
CA TYR A 235 -2.08 -8.78 1.69
C TYR A 235 -2.12 -8.06 3.03
N MET A 236 -1.26 -8.50 3.95
CA MET A 236 -1.10 -7.89 5.27
C MET A 236 0.36 -7.51 5.45
N MET A 237 0.59 -6.30 5.94
CA MET A 237 1.91 -5.82 6.30
C MET A 237 2.10 -6.01 7.80
N ASN A 238 3.20 -6.65 8.20
CA ASN A 238 3.61 -6.77 9.60
C ASN A 238 4.55 -5.61 9.96
N GLY A 239 4.72 -5.36 11.27
CA GLY A 239 5.65 -4.33 11.75
C GLY A 239 5.20 -2.89 11.49
N VAL A 240 3.91 -2.68 11.21
CA VAL A 240 3.31 -1.36 10.96
C VAL A 240 3.44 -0.47 12.19
N GLY A 241 4.02 0.72 12.02
CA GLY A 241 4.12 1.73 13.08
C GLY A 241 2.78 2.39 13.44
N GLU A 242 2.78 3.17 14.51
CA GLU A 242 1.55 3.69 15.15
C GLU A 242 0.72 4.65 14.28
N GLU A 243 1.31 5.29 13.27
CA GLU A 243 0.56 6.12 12.33
C GLU A 243 -0.29 5.29 11.35
N GLY A 244 0.02 4.00 11.20
CA GLY A 244 -0.78 3.04 10.47
C GLY A 244 -0.53 3.00 8.96
N THR A 245 -1.23 2.07 8.32
CA THR A 245 -1.18 1.82 6.87
C THR A 245 -2.55 1.56 6.29
N VAL A 246 -2.71 1.95 5.03
CA VAL A 246 -3.85 1.64 4.17
C VAL A 246 -3.31 1.00 2.90
N VAL A 247 -3.66 -0.25 2.65
CA VAL A 247 -3.24 -1.00 1.48
C VAL A 247 -4.43 -1.15 0.53
N VAL A 248 -4.25 -0.77 -0.73
CA VAL A 248 -5.29 -0.88 -1.76
C VAL A 248 -4.84 -1.88 -2.81
N LEU A 249 -5.61 -2.95 -2.97
CA LEU A 249 -5.37 -4.06 -3.90
C LEU A 249 -6.53 -4.22 -4.87
N PRO A 250 -6.31 -4.79 -6.06
CA PRO A 250 -7.42 -5.20 -6.90
C PRO A 250 -8.22 -6.30 -6.22
N SER A 251 -9.55 -6.25 -6.36
CA SER A 251 -10.47 -7.30 -5.90
C SER A 251 -11.32 -7.76 -7.07
N ASN A 252 -11.45 -9.08 -7.22
CA ASN A 252 -12.47 -9.65 -8.10
C ASN A 252 -13.83 -9.53 -7.40
N GLU A 253 -14.85 -9.05 -8.12
CA GLU A 253 -16.23 -9.12 -7.64
C GLU A 253 -16.84 -10.47 -8.00
N LYS A 254 -17.73 -10.96 -7.14
CA LYS A 254 -18.49 -12.20 -7.42
C LYS A 254 -19.55 -11.98 -8.51
N ASP A 255 -19.96 -10.74 -8.75
CA ASP A 255 -21.10 -10.38 -9.60
C ASP A 255 -20.69 -9.87 -10.99
N GLY A 256 -19.48 -10.20 -11.46
CA GLY A 256 -19.02 -9.84 -12.81
C GLY A 256 -18.61 -8.37 -12.99
N GLY A 257 -18.60 -7.56 -11.93
CA GLY A 257 -17.94 -6.26 -11.94
C GLY A 257 -16.42 -6.44 -11.90
N ASN A 258 -15.77 -6.18 -13.03
CA ASN A 258 -14.31 -6.08 -13.05
C ASN A 258 -13.92 -4.75 -12.38
N ASN A 259 -12.87 -4.77 -11.56
CA ASN A 259 -12.19 -3.61 -10.94
C ASN A 259 -12.69 -3.12 -9.56
N GLY A 260 -13.31 -3.95 -8.72
CA GLY A 260 -13.44 -3.62 -7.29
C GLY A 260 -12.08 -3.50 -6.60
N LYS A 261 -12.03 -2.93 -5.39
CA LYS A 261 -10.80 -2.84 -4.57
C LYS A 261 -10.98 -3.53 -3.23
N MET A 262 -9.92 -4.21 -2.79
CA MET A 262 -9.76 -4.65 -1.41
C MET A 262 -8.94 -3.58 -0.70
N VAL A 263 -9.48 -3.04 0.39
CA VAL A 263 -8.80 -2.08 1.25
C VAL A 263 -8.49 -2.76 2.57
N THR A 264 -7.21 -2.81 2.94
CA THR A 264 -6.74 -3.35 4.21
C THR A 264 -6.11 -2.22 5.02
N ILE A 265 -6.66 -1.94 6.21
CA ILE A 265 -6.22 -0.87 7.09
C ILE A 265 -5.61 -1.48 8.35
N THR A 266 -4.41 -1.04 8.73
CA THR A 266 -3.76 -1.40 10.00
C THR A 266 -3.53 -0.13 10.83
N LEU A 267 -4.17 -0.06 11.99
CA LEU A 267 -4.14 1.12 12.88
C LEU A 267 -4.17 0.70 14.36
N PRO A 268 -3.87 1.62 15.30
CA PRO A 268 -4.18 1.43 16.71
C PRO A 268 -5.66 1.11 16.91
N GLN A 269 -5.96 0.12 17.77
CA GLN A 269 -7.34 -0.40 17.94
C GLN A 269 -8.38 0.68 18.23
N HIS A 270 -8.04 1.67 19.04
CA HIS A 270 -8.97 2.75 19.39
C HIS A 270 -9.26 3.68 18.19
N LEU A 271 -8.29 3.92 17.30
CA LEU A 271 -8.47 4.73 16.09
C LEU A 271 -9.26 3.98 15.02
N LEU A 272 -9.01 2.68 14.86
CA LEU A 272 -9.71 1.89 13.85
C LEU A 272 -11.22 1.85 14.11
N LEU A 273 -11.65 1.75 15.38
CA LEU A 273 -13.07 1.82 15.73
C LEU A 273 -13.70 3.17 15.37
N LYS A 274 -13.02 4.28 15.67
CA LYS A 274 -13.49 5.63 15.31
C LYS A 274 -13.55 5.81 13.78
N LEU A 275 -12.55 5.28 13.06
CA LEU A 275 -12.52 5.30 11.60
C LEU A 275 -13.69 4.50 11.01
N ASN A 276 -13.94 3.28 11.48
CA ASN A 276 -15.00 2.44 10.96
C ASN A 276 -16.38 3.12 11.06
N ASN A 277 -16.64 3.77 12.20
CA ASN A 277 -17.85 4.56 12.38
C ASN A 277 -17.94 5.71 11.36
N ARG A 278 -16.84 6.41 11.09
CA ARG A 278 -16.81 7.49 10.08
C ARG A 278 -16.99 6.96 8.66
N LEU A 279 -16.36 5.84 8.32
CA LEU A 279 -16.50 5.24 6.99
C LEU A 279 -17.94 4.77 6.71
N GLN A 280 -18.63 4.28 7.74
CA GLN A 280 -20.04 3.93 7.64
C GLN A 280 -20.94 5.17 7.48
N ILE A 281 -20.73 6.22 8.29
CA ILE A 281 -21.55 7.44 8.27
C ILE A 281 -21.34 8.25 7.00
N ASP A 282 -20.09 8.50 6.63
CA ASP A 282 -19.74 9.44 5.57
C ASP A 282 -19.84 8.79 4.17
N TRP A 283 -19.60 7.47 4.09
CA TRP A 283 -19.43 6.78 2.80
C TRP A 283 -20.29 5.53 2.63
N ASN A 284 -21.12 5.15 3.62
CA ASN A 284 -21.89 3.91 3.58
C ASN A 284 -21.02 2.66 3.30
N ILE A 285 -19.78 2.67 3.79
CA ILE A 285 -18.88 1.52 3.73
C ILE A 285 -19.13 0.71 5.00
N VAL A 286 -19.70 -0.48 4.83
CA VAL A 286 -19.92 -1.42 5.94
C VAL A 286 -18.64 -2.23 6.13
N ILE A 287 -18.12 -2.17 7.35
CA ILE A 287 -16.81 -2.71 7.75
C ILE A 287 -17.01 -3.80 8.78
#